data_AF-A0A4Q2S7L1-F1
#
_entry.id   AF-A0A4Q2S7L1-F1
#
_cell.length_a   1.000
_cell.length_b   1.000
_cell.length_c   1.000
_cell.angle_alpha   90.00
_cell.angle_beta   90.00
_cell.angle_gamma   90.00
#
_symmetry.space_group_name_H-M   'P 1'
#
loop_
_entity.id
_entity.type
_entity.pdbx_description
1 polymer ?
#
loop_
_entity_poly.entity_id
_entity_poly.type
_entity_poly.pdbx_seq_one_letter_code
_entity_poly.pdbx_strand_id
1 'polypeptide(L)'
;MTKKGYQKRLPTVLVPAPRAVPRQERVPEVQPPVQPEVQPEPREVPHEQRPAPEASSPARSTTRKVVAASVLGLVVALVAGVGLVSMLAGDEPSPEAGPRAVLTSPPPVLIGAGESYVDLSVMANGDVEATQWIVAAEPIDRLRLDLPELAGAEEITASAVIVLADGEVVAGPDRITGRGATYALDAATDVQVSYRLTGAIVFSDSVTGRALAAPGMDAAYAPRSRSETRVVRGPGLLSLACGKPPAEQLVPCGQETSPEEWSVDLTGTEVEDRVVAQLTLG
;
A
#
# COMPACT_ATOMS: atom_id res chain seq x y z
N MET A 1 73.74 19.11 45.61
CA MET A 1 72.35 19.33 45.15
C MET A 1 72.39 19.80 43.71
N THR A 2 72.20 18.91 42.75
CA THR A 2 72.42 19.17 41.32
C THR A 2 71.09 19.12 40.58
N LYS A 3 70.62 20.27 40.07
CA LYS A 3 69.34 20.39 39.36
C LYS A 3 69.47 19.79 37.95
N LYS A 4 68.73 18.72 37.66
CA LYS A 4 68.59 18.17 36.30
C LYS A 4 67.62 19.05 35.50
N GLY A 5 68.12 19.67 34.43
CA GLY A 5 67.30 20.40 33.46
C GLY A 5 66.57 19.43 32.53
N TYR A 6 65.25 19.56 32.46
CA TYR A 6 64.42 18.86 31.47
C TYR A 6 64.43 19.64 30.15
N GLN A 7 65.00 19.06 29.10
CA GLN A 7 64.81 19.54 27.74
C GLN A 7 63.46 19.05 27.19
N LYS A 8 62.53 19.97 26.97
CA LYS A 8 61.31 19.73 26.19
C LYS A 8 61.70 19.48 24.73
N ARG A 9 61.43 18.27 24.22
CA ARG A 9 61.48 17.99 22.78
C ARG A 9 60.18 18.48 22.14
N LEU A 10 60.30 19.34 21.13
CA LEU A 10 59.16 19.78 20.32
C LEU A 10 58.71 18.64 19.39
N PRO A 11 57.39 18.51 19.12
CA PRO A 11 56.88 17.49 18.22
C PRO A 11 57.32 17.76 16.78
N THR A 12 57.84 16.73 16.13
CA THR A 12 58.18 16.74 14.70
C THR A 12 56.90 16.81 13.88
N VAL A 13 56.69 17.92 13.17
CA VAL A 13 55.62 18.07 12.19
C VAL A 13 56.03 17.32 10.93
N LEU A 14 55.36 16.22 10.62
CA LEU A 14 55.54 15.47 9.38
C LEU A 14 54.90 16.25 8.23
N VAL A 15 55.68 16.56 7.20
CA VAL A 15 55.22 17.20 5.97
C VAL A 15 54.34 16.21 5.20
N PRO A 16 53.12 16.60 4.75
CA PRO A 16 52.24 15.72 4.01
C PRO A 16 52.84 15.34 2.65
N ALA A 17 52.71 14.06 2.28
CA ALA A 17 53.18 13.53 1.01
C ALA A 17 52.45 14.19 -0.18
N PRO A 18 53.14 14.40 -1.32
CA PRO A 18 52.54 14.97 -2.52
C PRO A 18 51.41 14.07 -3.05
N ARG A 19 50.25 14.68 -3.34
CA ARG A 19 49.08 14.01 -3.93
C ARG A 19 49.44 13.43 -5.30
N ALA A 20 49.21 12.13 -5.47
CA ALA A 20 49.29 11.46 -6.77
C ALA A 20 48.21 12.03 -7.71
N VAL A 21 48.61 12.35 -8.94
CA VAL A 21 47.71 12.84 -9.99
C VAL A 21 46.86 11.66 -10.49
N PRO A 22 45.53 11.78 -10.57
CA PRO A 22 44.66 10.72 -11.07
C PRO A 22 45.02 10.34 -12.51
N ARG A 23 45.22 9.06 -12.74
CA ARG A 23 45.42 8.47 -14.07
C ARG A 23 44.11 8.61 -14.84
N GLN A 24 44.09 9.36 -15.94
CA GLN A 24 42.92 9.48 -16.81
C GLN A 24 42.55 8.09 -17.36
N GLU A 25 41.41 7.59 -16.91
CA GLU A 25 40.77 6.39 -17.40
C GLU A 25 40.16 6.70 -18.77
N ARG A 26 40.60 5.98 -19.81
CA ARG A 26 40.07 6.16 -21.17
C ARG A 26 38.64 5.67 -21.18
N VAL A 27 37.71 6.59 -21.41
CA VAL A 27 36.30 6.27 -21.67
C VAL A 27 36.21 5.44 -22.94
N PRO A 28 35.61 4.23 -22.91
CA PRO A 28 35.36 3.44 -24.10
C PRO A 28 34.44 4.20 -25.06
N GLU A 29 34.86 4.30 -26.32
CA GLU A 29 34.08 4.90 -27.40
C GLU A 29 32.83 4.05 -27.67
N VAL A 30 31.67 4.60 -27.34
CA VAL A 30 30.36 3.94 -27.51
C VAL A 30 30.03 3.93 -28.99
N GLN A 31 30.00 2.73 -29.59
CA GLN A 31 29.52 2.56 -30.96
C GLN A 31 28.00 2.88 -31.01
N PRO A 32 27.54 3.65 -32.00
CA PRO A 32 26.13 3.97 -32.14
C PRO A 32 25.29 2.69 -32.38
N PRO A 33 24.06 2.62 -31.84
CA PRO A 33 23.22 1.45 -31.98
C PRO A 33 22.84 1.22 -33.45
N VAL A 34 22.99 -0.03 -33.89
CA VAL A 34 22.52 -0.55 -35.17
C VAL A 34 20.99 -0.40 -35.19
N GLN A 35 20.45 0.38 -36.11
CA GLN A 35 19.01 0.56 -36.25
C GLN A 35 18.36 -0.76 -36.69
N PRO A 36 17.33 -1.26 -35.99
CA PRO A 36 16.56 -2.43 -36.42
C PRO A 36 15.87 -2.15 -37.76
N GLU A 37 16.07 -3.06 -38.71
CA GLU A 37 15.39 -3.06 -40.00
C GLU A 37 13.88 -3.28 -39.77
N VAL A 38 13.08 -2.26 -40.08
CA VAL A 38 11.63 -2.25 -39.88
C VAL A 38 10.99 -3.26 -40.83
N GLN A 39 10.55 -4.39 -40.28
CA GLN A 39 9.77 -5.40 -40.98
C GLN A 39 8.33 -4.87 -41.13
N PRO A 40 7.77 -4.76 -42.36
CA PRO A 40 6.43 -4.23 -42.56
C PRO A 40 5.37 -5.18 -41.99
N GLU A 41 4.52 -4.67 -41.11
CA GLU A 41 3.39 -5.41 -40.52
C GLU A 41 2.37 -5.86 -41.58
N PRO A 42 1.82 -7.09 -41.47
CA PRO A 42 0.71 -7.57 -42.28
C PRO A 42 -0.55 -6.74 -42.06
N ARG A 43 -1.08 -6.20 -43.15
CA ARG A 43 -2.33 -5.44 -43.19
C ARG A 43 -3.53 -6.35 -42.88
N GLU A 44 -4.16 -6.16 -41.72
CA GLU A 44 -5.41 -6.86 -41.37
C GLU A 44 -6.55 -6.47 -42.32
N VAL A 45 -7.25 -7.49 -42.82
CA VAL A 45 -8.40 -7.36 -43.72
C VAL A 45 -9.66 -7.28 -42.87
N PRO A 46 -10.55 -6.29 -43.06
CA PRO A 46 -11.78 -6.18 -42.29
C PRO A 46 -12.69 -7.40 -42.51
N HIS A 47 -12.98 -8.14 -41.43
CA HIS A 47 -14.00 -9.20 -41.44
C HIS A 47 -15.39 -8.58 -41.33
N GLU A 48 -16.15 -8.73 -42.41
CA GLU A 48 -17.55 -8.38 -42.55
C GLU A 48 -18.41 -9.22 -41.57
N GLN A 49 -18.99 -8.57 -40.56
CA GLN A 49 -19.90 -9.21 -39.61
C GLN A 49 -21.24 -9.51 -40.27
N ARG A 50 -21.54 -10.81 -40.39
CA ARG A 50 -22.82 -11.32 -40.89
C ARG A 50 -23.88 -11.28 -39.78
N PRO A 51 -25.05 -10.63 -39.97
CA PRO A 51 -26.10 -10.60 -38.96
C PRO A 51 -26.75 -11.99 -38.77
N ALA A 52 -26.97 -12.35 -37.52
CA ALA A 52 -27.63 -13.59 -37.12
C ALA A 52 -29.15 -13.54 -37.39
N PRO A 53 -29.77 -14.65 -37.83
CA PRO A 53 -31.19 -14.69 -38.12
C PRO A 53 -32.04 -14.75 -36.83
N GLU A 54 -33.07 -13.91 -36.78
CA GLU A 54 -34.20 -13.98 -35.84
C GLU A 54 -34.93 -15.32 -35.99
N ALA A 55 -34.90 -16.13 -34.93
CA ALA A 55 -35.77 -17.29 -34.80
C ALA A 55 -36.99 -16.91 -33.95
N SER A 56 -38.09 -16.64 -34.63
CA SER A 56 -39.43 -16.59 -34.06
C SER A 56 -39.83 -17.98 -33.54
N SER A 57 -40.53 -18.06 -32.41
CA SER A 57 -41.33 -19.25 -32.09
C SER A 57 -42.60 -18.91 -31.32
N PRO A 58 -43.67 -19.71 -31.54
CA PRO A 58 -45.04 -19.24 -31.47
C PRO A 58 -45.75 -19.59 -30.16
N ALA A 59 -46.89 -18.93 -29.99
CA ALA A 59 -47.81 -19.03 -28.88
C ALA A 59 -48.74 -20.27 -28.96
N ARG A 60 -49.33 -20.59 -27.77
CA ARG A 60 -50.58 -21.35 -27.50
C ARG A 60 -50.49 -22.88 -27.65
N SER A 61 -51.15 -23.73 -26.85
CA SER A 61 -52.28 -23.60 -25.91
C SER A 61 -52.49 -24.91 -25.10
N THR A 62 -53.04 -24.79 -23.87
CA THR A 62 -54.11 -25.61 -23.19
C THR A 62 -53.94 -27.15 -23.09
N THR A 63 -54.28 -27.90 -22.02
CA THR A 63 -55.22 -27.74 -20.90
C THR A 63 -55.07 -28.91 -19.89
N ARG A 64 -55.32 -28.65 -18.59
CA ARG A 64 -56.08 -29.45 -17.55
C ARG A 64 -55.66 -30.92 -17.24
N LYS A 65 -55.73 -31.48 -16.02
CA LYS A 65 -56.32 -31.14 -14.69
C LYS A 65 -55.82 -32.16 -13.63
N VAL A 66 -55.64 -31.68 -12.39
CA VAL A 66 -56.07 -32.24 -11.06
C VAL A 66 -55.50 -33.58 -10.56
N VAL A 67 -54.84 -33.54 -9.38
CA VAL A 67 -55.17 -34.26 -8.10
C VAL A 67 -54.33 -33.55 -7.00
N ALA A 68 -54.88 -32.67 -6.17
CA ALA A 68 -55.61 -32.90 -4.91
C ALA A 68 -54.72 -33.22 -3.67
N ALA A 69 -55.01 -32.43 -2.63
CA ALA A 69 -54.83 -32.70 -1.21
C ALA A 69 -53.45 -32.52 -0.55
N SER A 70 -53.50 -31.93 0.64
CA SER A 70 -52.58 -32.08 1.77
C SER A 70 -51.34 -31.17 1.93
N VAL A 71 -51.50 -29.84 1.99
CA VAL A 71 -50.56 -28.97 2.77
C VAL A 71 -51.26 -27.74 3.38
N LEU A 72 -52.42 -27.91 4.03
CA LEU A 72 -53.03 -26.82 4.82
C LEU A 72 -52.93 -27.03 6.34
N GLY A 73 -52.51 -28.23 6.79
CA GLY A 73 -52.24 -28.52 8.21
C GLY A 73 -50.85 -28.13 8.70
N LEU A 74 -49.87 -27.99 7.79
CA LEU A 74 -48.48 -27.70 8.16
C LEU A 74 -48.21 -26.21 8.39
N VAL A 75 -48.98 -25.32 7.76
CA VAL A 75 -48.75 -23.86 7.83
C VAL A 75 -49.22 -23.28 9.17
N VAL A 76 -50.27 -23.83 9.79
CA VAL A 76 -50.73 -23.36 11.11
C VAL A 76 -49.83 -23.87 12.25
N ALA A 77 -49.25 -25.07 12.12
CA ALA A 77 -48.27 -25.58 13.09
C ALA A 77 -46.90 -24.88 12.99
N LEU A 78 -46.50 -24.42 11.80
CA LEU A 78 -45.26 -23.65 11.61
C LEU A 78 -45.39 -22.20 12.10
N VAL A 79 -46.57 -21.57 12.00
CA VAL A 79 -46.78 -20.20 12.51
C VAL A 79 -46.94 -20.20 14.04
N ALA A 80 -47.42 -21.28 14.65
CA ALA A 80 -47.47 -21.39 16.12
C ALA A 80 -46.14 -21.86 16.76
N GLY A 81 -45.30 -22.60 16.03
CA GLY A 81 -44.01 -23.12 16.53
C GLY A 81 -42.87 -22.11 16.52
N VAL A 82 -42.89 -21.12 15.63
CA VAL A 82 -41.83 -20.09 15.56
C VAL A 82 -41.97 -19.05 16.68
N GLY A 83 -43.17 -18.83 17.21
CA GLY A 83 -43.41 -17.85 18.28
C GLY A 83 -42.82 -18.23 19.64
N LEU A 84 -42.62 -19.53 19.94
CA LEU A 84 -42.12 -19.96 21.25
C LEU A 84 -40.59 -20.05 21.33
N VAL A 85 -39.90 -20.21 20.19
CA VAL A 85 -38.42 -20.24 20.16
C VAL A 85 -37.84 -18.81 20.16
N SER A 86 -38.54 -17.85 19.56
CA SER A 86 -38.14 -16.43 19.57
C SER A 86 -38.34 -15.72 20.92
N MET A 87 -38.96 -16.36 21.93
CA MET A 87 -39.01 -15.83 23.31
C MET A 87 -37.92 -16.40 24.23
N LEU A 88 -37.11 -17.36 23.76
CA LEU A 88 -35.96 -17.89 24.50
C LEU A 88 -34.61 -17.53 23.88
N ALA A 89 -34.59 -17.14 22.60
CA ALA A 89 -33.48 -16.38 22.05
C ALA A 89 -33.66 -14.92 22.49
N GLY A 90 -33.10 -14.58 23.65
CA GLY A 90 -32.90 -13.19 23.99
C GLY A 90 -32.12 -12.53 22.86
N ASP A 91 -32.80 -11.71 22.07
CA ASP A 91 -32.19 -10.53 21.47
C ASP A 91 -31.65 -9.73 22.66
N GLU A 92 -30.47 -10.10 23.15
CA GLU A 92 -29.61 -9.10 23.76
C GLU A 92 -29.38 -8.10 22.63
N PRO A 93 -29.89 -6.86 22.73
CA PRO A 93 -29.58 -5.85 21.75
C PRO A 93 -28.06 -5.81 21.71
N SER A 94 -27.49 -6.24 20.58
CA SER A 94 -26.06 -6.11 20.32
C SER A 94 -25.74 -4.68 20.73
N PRO A 95 -24.95 -4.47 21.80
CA PRO A 95 -24.80 -3.15 22.38
C PRO A 95 -24.38 -2.27 21.23
N GLU A 96 -25.25 -1.31 20.86
CA GLU A 96 -24.92 -0.30 19.85
C GLU A 96 -23.54 0.18 20.26
N ALA A 97 -22.54 -0.18 19.45
CA ALA A 97 -21.17 0.14 19.74
C ALA A 97 -21.15 1.66 19.69
N GLY A 98 -21.27 2.28 20.86
CA GLY A 98 -21.32 3.73 21.00
C GLY A 98 -20.15 4.32 20.23
N PRO A 99 -20.29 5.54 19.70
CA PRO A 99 -19.28 6.15 18.83
C PRO A 99 -17.91 5.99 19.47
N ARG A 100 -17.08 5.10 18.89
CA ARG A 100 -15.72 4.92 19.32
C ARG A 100 -15.03 6.24 19.05
N ALA A 101 -14.54 6.90 20.09
CA ALA A 101 -13.71 8.08 19.92
C ALA A 101 -12.51 7.69 19.05
N VAL A 102 -12.50 8.19 17.82
CA VAL A 102 -11.35 8.03 16.93
C VAL A 102 -10.31 9.03 17.43
N LEU A 103 -9.24 8.51 18.03
CA LEU A 103 -8.14 9.34 18.47
C LEU A 103 -7.32 9.74 17.25
N THR A 104 -7.30 11.04 16.94
CA THR A 104 -6.32 11.63 16.03
C THR A 104 -4.96 11.58 16.69
N SER A 105 -4.00 10.87 16.08
CA SER A 105 -2.60 10.98 16.46
C SER A 105 -1.94 12.06 15.59
N PRO A 106 -1.22 13.03 16.19
CA PRO A 106 -0.42 13.96 15.40
C PRO A 106 0.72 13.20 14.71
N PRO A 107 1.24 13.71 13.57
CA PRO A 107 2.40 13.11 12.93
C PRO A 107 3.60 13.16 13.90
N PRO A 108 4.47 12.13 13.90
CA PRO A 108 5.66 12.09 14.78
C PRO A 108 6.63 13.25 14.53
N VAL A 109 6.60 13.83 13.33
CA VAL A 109 7.39 14.98 12.92
C VAL A 109 6.48 16.06 12.36
N LEU A 110 6.93 17.31 12.44
CA LEU A 110 6.22 18.42 11.81
C LEU A 110 6.32 18.27 10.28
N ILE A 111 5.19 18.20 9.60
CA ILE A 111 5.09 18.18 8.13
C ILE A 111 4.50 19.50 7.62
N GLY A 112 5.08 20.03 6.55
CA GLY A 112 4.66 21.29 5.93
C GLY A 112 3.58 21.10 4.86
N ALA A 113 2.99 22.21 4.41
CA ALA A 113 2.03 22.19 3.31
C ALA A 113 2.66 21.68 2.00
N GLY A 114 2.01 20.73 1.35
CA GLY A 114 2.48 19.99 0.20
C GLY A 114 3.31 18.75 0.53
N GLU A 115 3.32 18.28 1.78
CA GLU A 115 4.16 17.17 2.24
C GLU A 115 3.31 16.04 2.82
N SER A 116 3.80 14.80 2.71
CA SER A 116 3.22 13.64 3.36
C SER A 116 4.25 12.90 4.23
N TYR A 117 3.75 12.23 5.27
CA TYR A 117 4.53 11.35 6.13
C TYR A 117 3.78 10.03 6.27
N VAL A 118 4.49 8.92 6.13
CA VAL A 118 3.93 7.57 6.27
C VAL A 118 4.73 6.83 7.34
N ASP A 119 4.04 6.33 8.35
CA ASP A 119 4.59 5.48 9.40
C ASP A 119 4.05 4.07 9.25
N LEU A 120 4.97 3.12 9.04
CA LEU A 120 4.66 1.73 8.70
C LEU A 120 5.32 0.82 9.72
N SER A 121 4.55 -0.09 10.31
CA SER A 121 5.03 -1.10 11.26
C SER A 121 4.70 -2.50 10.75
N VAL A 122 5.73 -3.24 10.37
CA VAL A 122 5.63 -4.66 10.00
C VAL A 122 5.66 -5.48 11.28
N MET A 123 4.58 -6.23 11.51
CA MET A 123 4.41 -7.08 12.68
C MET A 123 5.09 -8.44 12.48
N ALA A 124 5.39 -9.12 13.59
CA ALA A 124 6.01 -10.45 13.55
C ALA A 124 5.14 -11.54 12.88
N ASN A 125 3.81 -11.38 12.88
CA ASN A 125 2.88 -12.26 12.19
C ASN A 125 2.75 -11.96 10.68
N GLY A 126 3.43 -10.92 10.21
CA GLY A 126 3.44 -10.48 8.82
C GLY A 126 2.31 -9.52 8.41
N ASP A 127 1.49 -9.05 9.34
CA ASP A 127 0.62 -7.91 9.08
C ASP A 127 1.44 -6.61 9.04
N VAL A 128 0.91 -5.58 8.37
CA VAL A 128 1.50 -4.24 8.38
C VAL A 128 0.46 -3.24 8.87
N GLU A 129 0.78 -2.54 9.95
CA GLU A 129 0.00 -1.39 10.42
C GLU A 129 0.59 -0.11 9.84
N ALA A 130 -0.27 0.77 9.37
CA ALA A 130 0.14 1.98 8.68
C ALA A 130 -0.68 3.18 9.13
N THR A 131 0.00 4.31 9.30
CA THR A 131 -0.63 5.62 9.41
C THR A 131 0.05 6.59 8.44
N GLN A 132 -0.73 7.26 7.61
CA GLN A 132 -0.28 8.28 6.68
C GLN A 132 -0.91 9.61 7.07
N TRP A 133 -0.10 10.67 7.04
CA TRP A 133 -0.52 12.05 7.19
C TRP A 133 -0.17 12.80 5.91
N ILE A 134 -1.12 13.58 5.40
CA ILE A 134 -0.97 14.42 4.21
C ILE A 134 -1.37 15.83 4.63
N VAL A 135 -0.46 16.78 4.45
CA VAL A 135 -0.79 18.21 4.57
C VAL A 135 -0.72 18.79 3.16
N ALA A 136 -1.87 19.00 2.54
CA ALA A 136 -1.98 19.45 1.17
C ALA A 136 -1.65 20.94 1.03
N ALA A 137 -1.02 21.32 -0.08
CA ALA A 137 -0.78 22.75 -0.39
C ALA A 137 -2.04 23.45 -0.91
N GLU A 138 -2.97 22.69 -1.48
CA GLU A 138 -4.28 23.13 -1.95
C GLU A 138 -5.33 22.11 -1.50
N PRO A 139 -6.60 22.51 -1.35
CA PRO A 139 -7.67 21.60 -0.94
C PRO A 139 -7.78 20.34 -1.82
N ILE A 140 -8.01 19.19 -1.19
CA ILE A 140 -8.26 17.91 -1.84
C ILE A 140 -9.75 17.60 -1.74
N ASP A 141 -10.39 17.34 -2.89
CA ASP A 141 -11.80 16.92 -2.94
C ASP A 141 -11.99 15.39 -3.01
N ARG A 142 -10.92 14.66 -3.36
CA ARG A 142 -10.97 13.22 -3.57
C ARG A 142 -9.66 12.55 -3.22
N LEU A 143 -9.77 11.50 -2.41
CA LEU A 143 -8.69 10.57 -2.09
C LEU A 143 -9.05 9.18 -2.61
N ARG A 144 -8.16 8.58 -3.38
CA ARG A 144 -8.25 7.16 -3.75
C ARG A 144 -7.14 6.40 -3.03
N LEU A 145 -7.47 5.24 -2.48
CA LEU A 145 -6.52 4.35 -1.81
C LEU A 145 -6.44 3.05 -2.62
N ASP A 146 -5.26 2.76 -3.15
CA ASP A 146 -4.99 1.53 -3.90
C ASP A 146 -4.13 0.59 -3.05
N LEU A 147 -4.44 -0.71 -3.12
CA LEU A 147 -3.66 -1.73 -2.44
C LEU A 147 -2.28 -1.86 -3.11
N PRO A 148 -1.20 -2.08 -2.34
CA PRO A 148 0.11 -2.25 -2.95
C PRO A 148 0.16 -3.49 -3.82
N GLU A 149 1.00 -3.45 -4.84
CA GLU A 149 1.32 -4.61 -5.67
C GLU A 149 2.65 -5.23 -5.22
N LEU A 150 2.64 -6.54 -4.95
CA LEU A 150 3.84 -7.31 -4.64
C LEU A 150 3.81 -8.63 -5.40
N ALA A 151 4.81 -8.84 -6.25
CA ALA A 151 4.90 -10.06 -7.06
C ALA A 151 5.02 -11.29 -6.16
N GLY A 152 4.15 -12.28 -6.36
CA GLY A 152 4.09 -13.49 -5.54
C GLY A 152 3.33 -13.35 -4.23
N ALA A 153 2.78 -12.17 -3.92
CA ALA A 153 1.88 -12.01 -2.78
C ALA A 153 0.54 -12.69 -3.05
N GLU A 154 -0.08 -13.18 -1.98
CA GLU A 154 -1.47 -13.60 -1.99
C GLU A 154 -2.40 -12.38 -2.15
N GLU A 155 -3.70 -12.59 -2.00
CA GLU A 155 -4.67 -11.48 -1.98
C GLU A 155 -4.37 -10.52 -0.83
N ILE A 156 -3.85 -9.34 -1.16
CA ILE A 156 -3.62 -8.27 -0.19
C ILE A 156 -4.98 -7.66 0.18
N THR A 157 -5.21 -7.45 1.47
CA THR A 157 -6.42 -6.80 1.99
C THR A 157 -6.02 -5.69 2.96
N ALA A 158 -6.66 -4.52 2.84
CA ALA A 158 -6.62 -3.51 3.90
C ALA A 158 -7.88 -3.62 4.77
N SER A 159 -7.71 -3.56 6.09
CA SER A 159 -8.78 -3.63 7.08
C SER A 159 -8.62 -2.53 8.12
N ALA A 160 -9.70 -2.24 8.85
CA ALA A 160 -9.75 -1.14 9.81
C ALA A 160 -9.32 0.20 9.18
N VAL A 161 -9.72 0.41 7.92
CA VAL A 161 -9.40 1.63 7.18
C VAL A 161 -10.20 2.79 7.77
N ILE A 162 -9.49 3.80 8.25
CA ILE A 162 -10.07 5.03 8.77
C ILE A 162 -9.42 6.19 8.02
N VAL A 163 -10.25 7.04 7.44
CA VAL A 163 -9.84 8.29 6.79
C VAL A 163 -10.40 9.45 7.60
N LEU A 164 -9.52 10.35 8.02
CA LEU A 164 -9.86 11.62 8.66
C LEU A 164 -9.50 12.76 7.72
N ALA A 165 -10.37 13.75 7.60
CA ALA A 165 -10.17 14.97 6.83
C ALA A 165 -10.45 16.17 7.73
N ASP A 166 -9.46 17.02 7.93
CA ASP A 166 -9.48 18.18 8.83
C ASP A 166 -9.99 17.84 10.25
N GLY A 167 -9.69 16.61 10.70
CA GLY A 167 -10.09 16.08 12.01
C GLY A 167 -11.45 15.37 12.05
N GLU A 168 -12.19 15.33 10.95
CA GLU A 168 -13.49 14.65 10.86
C GLU A 168 -13.39 13.30 10.13
N VAL A 169 -14.14 12.30 10.60
CA VAL A 169 -14.17 10.98 9.96
C VAL A 169 -14.91 11.06 8.63
N VAL A 170 -14.23 10.63 7.56
CA VAL A 170 -14.80 10.56 6.22
C VAL A 170 -15.53 9.24 6.03
N ALA A 171 -16.75 9.29 5.50
CA ALA A 171 -17.51 8.10 5.18
C ALA A 171 -16.86 7.28 4.05
N GLY A 172 -16.72 5.98 4.25
CA GLY A 172 -16.17 5.07 3.25
C GLY A 172 -16.07 3.63 3.77
N PRO A 173 -15.54 2.70 2.95
CA PRO A 173 -15.39 1.31 3.34
C PRO A 173 -14.26 1.16 4.39
N ASP A 174 -14.52 0.42 5.46
CA ASP A 174 -13.53 0.06 6.48
C ASP A 174 -12.62 -1.11 6.07
N ARG A 175 -12.92 -1.74 4.93
CA ARG A 175 -12.18 -2.83 4.33
C ARG A 175 -12.04 -2.61 2.81
N ILE A 176 -10.82 -2.73 2.31
CA ILE A 176 -10.48 -2.59 0.89
C ILE A 176 -9.88 -3.89 0.38
N THR A 177 -10.42 -4.38 -0.73
CA THR A 177 -9.99 -5.57 -1.46
C THR A 177 -9.94 -5.25 -2.96
N GLY A 178 -9.09 -5.91 -3.74
CA GLY A 178 -9.08 -5.75 -5.19
C GLY A 178 -8.68 -4.34 -5.66
N ARG A 179 -9.61 -3.60 -6.29
CA ARG A 179 -9.34 -2.38 -7.09
C ARG A 179 -9.15 -1.07 -6.30
N GLY A 180 -8.95 -1.13 -4.98
CA GLY A 180 -8.87 0.05 -4.13
C GLY A 180 -10.23 0.64 -3.73
N ALA A 181 -10.21 1.81 -3.09
CA ALA A 181 -11.40 2.57 -2.68
C ALA A 181 -11.24 4.06 -2.96
N THR A 182 -12.35 4.80 -3.02
CA THR A 182 -12.36 6.25 -3.21
C THR A 182 -13.22 6.91 -2.14
N TYR A 183 -12.70 7.99 -1.58
CA TYR A 183 -13.28 8.81 -0.54
C TYR A 183 -13.51 10.22 -1.10
N ALA A 184 -14.72 10.74 -0.89
CA ALA A 184 -15.04 12.13 -1.18
C ALA A 184 -14.68 12.97 0.05
N LEU A 185 -13.92 14.05 -0.19
CA LEU A 185 -13.47 14.97 0.84
C LEU A 185 -14.13 16.33 0.60
N ASP A 186 -14.45 17.06 1.65
CA ASP A 186 -15.02 18.41 1.55
C ASP A 186 -13.90 19.47 1.51
N ALA A 187 -13.09 19.45 0.44
CA ALA A 187 -11.99 20.37 0.21
C ALA A 187 -10.98 20.42 1.37
N ALA A 188 -10.49 19.26 1.78
CA ALA A 188 -9.65 19.10 2.97
C ALA A 188 -8.18 19.48 2.73
N THR A 189 -7.50 20.00 3.76
CA THR A 189 -6.05 20.29 3.70
C THR A 189 -5.23 19.33 4.55
N ASP A 190 -5.82 18.73 5.58
CA ASP A 190 -5.16 17.81 6.47
C ASP A 190 -5.87 16.45 6.40
N VAL A 191 -5.19 15.44 5.87
CA VAL A 191 -5.76 14.10 5.72
C VAL A 191 -4.91 13.09 6.49
N GLN A 192 -5.56 12.30 7.34
CA GLN A 192 -4.95 11.16 8.02
C GLN A 192 -5.61 9.86 7.56
N VAL A 193 -4.80 8.87 7.19
CA VAL A 193 -5.27 7.54 6.79
C VAL A 193 -4.61 6.52 7.69
N SER A 194 -5.38 5.65 8.33
CA SER A 194 -4.85 4.52 9.10
C SER A 194 -5.49 3.21 8.67
N TYR A 195 -4.71 2.13 8.64
CA TYR A 195 -5.15 0.83 8.15
C TYR A 195 -4.20 -0.28 8.58
N ARG A 196 -4.68 -1.52 8.46
CA ARG A 196 -3.86 -2.73 8.56
C ARG A 196 -3.92 -3.53 7.27
N LEU A 197 -2.76 -3.82 6.70
CA LEU A 197 -2.58 -4.73 5.57
C LEU A 197 -2.34 -6.16 6.06
N THR A 198 -3.01 -7.10 5.41
CA THR A 198 -2.76 -8.54 5.52
C THR A 198 -2.44 -9.09 4.13
N GLY A 199 -1.55 -10.08 4.05
CA GLY A 199 -1.09 -10.66 2.78
C GLY A 199 0.00 -9.84 2.08
N ALA A 200 0.46 -8.75 2.68
CA ALA A 200 1.46 -7.84 2.11
C ALA A 200 2.91 -8.33 2.25
N ILE A 201 3.13 -9.63 2.53
CA ILE A 201 4.43 -10.25 2.71
C ILE A 201 4.59 -11.47 1.81
N VAL A 202 5.76 -11.59 1.18
CA VAL A 202 6.18 -12.74 0.39
C VAL A 202 7.44 -13.33 1.01
N PHE A 203 7.34 -14.57 1.48
CA PHE A 203 8.49 -15.29 2.00
C PHE A 203 9.40 -15.79 0.88
N SER A 204 10.68 -15.84 1.16
CA SER A 204 11.70 -16.39 0.28
C SER A 204 11.72 -17.90 0.37
N ASP A 205 11.68 -18.56 -0.77
CA ASP A 205 11.84 -20.02 -0.86
C ASP A 205 13.30 -20.48 -0.63
N SER A 206 14.28 -19.56 -0.68
CA SER A 206 15.71 -19.90 -0.64
C SER A 206 16.38 -19.63 0.70
N VAL A 207 15.84 -18.72 1.52
CA VAL A 207 16.38 -18.39 2.84
C VAL A 207 15.24 -18.37 3.85
N THR A 208 15.26 -19.33 4.79
CA THR A 208 14.25 -19.43 5.84
C THR A 208 14.06 -18.11 6.58
N GLY A 209 12.81 -17.69 6.70
CA GLY A 209 12.40 -16.47 7.39
C GLY A 209 12.64 -15.18 6.62
N ARG A 210 13.42 -15.19 5.53
CA ARG A 210 13.59 -13.99 4.70
C ARG A 210 12.29 -13.69 3.97
N ALA A 211 11.91 -12.42 3.94
CA ALA A 211 10.70 -11.98 3.25
C ALA A 211 10.86 -10.61 2.59
N LEU A 212 9.96 -10.32 1.67
CA LEU A 212 9.71 -8.99 1.11
C LEU A 212 8.34 -8.52 1.58
N ALA A 213 8.23 -7.24 1.95
CA ALA A 213 6.97 -6.60 2.29
C ALA A 213 6.72 -5.38 1.41
N ALA A 214 5.47 -5.17 1.00
CA ALA A 214 5.01 -3.92 0.40
C ALA A 214 4.26 -3.13 1.48
N PRO A 215 4.93 -2.21 2.19
CA PRO A 215 4.52 -1.83 3.52
C PRO A 215 3.40 -0.78 3.54
N GLY A 216 2.93 -0.25 2.42
CA GLY A 216 1.87 0.76 2.42
C GLY A 216 1.02 0.78 1.15
N MET A 217 -0.21 1.29 1.27
CA MET A 217 -1.11 1.61 0.17
C MET A 217 -0.64 2.85 -0.59
N ASP A 218 -1.05 2.92 -1.86
CA ASP A 218 -0.84 4.10 -2.69
C ASP A 218 -2.02 5.05 -2.54
N ALA A 219 -1.77 6.23 -1.98
CA ALA A 219 -2.76 7.30 -1.87
C ALA A 219 -2.72 8.16 -3.13
N ALA A 220 -3.84 8.21 -3.87
CA ALA A 220 -4.04 8.99 -5.09
C ALA A 220 -4.95 10.21 -4.87
N TYR A 221 -4.40 11.42 -5.03
CA TYR A 221 -5.10 12.70 -4.86
C TYR A 221 -4.46 13.81 -5.71
N ALA A 222 -5.13 14.95 -5.82
CA ALA A 222 -4.63 16.13 -6.54
C ALA A 222 -4.92 17.43 -5.75
N PRO A 223 -4.00 18.41 -5.75
CA PRO A 223 -2.64 18.30 -6.25
C PRO A 223 -1.79 17.34 -5.39
N ARG A 224 -0.74 16.78 -5.99
CA ARG A 224 0.14 15.80 -5.33
C ARG A 224 1.05 16.48 -4.30
N SER A 225 1.49 15.70 -3.30
CA SER A 225 2.61 16.10 -2.45
C SER A 225 3.86 16.32 -3.29
N ARG A 226 4.66 17.32 -2.91
CA ARG A 226 5.98 17.60 -3.50
C ARG A 226 7.07 16.71 -2.90
N SER A 227 6.84 16.22 -1.69
CA SER A 227 7.73 15.32 -0.96
C SER A 227 6.94 14.42 -0.03
N GLU A 228 7.46 13.22 0.18
CA GLU A 228 6.92 12.24 1.12
C GLU A 228 8.07 11.59 1.90
N THR A 229 7.94 11.52 3.23
CA THR A 229 8.83 10.71 4.06
C THR A 229 8.11 9.43 4.45
N ARG A 230 8.71 8.26 4.19
CA ARG A 230 8.22 6.98 4.70
C ARG A 230 9.18 6.42 5.73
N VAL A 231 8.66 6.08 6.90
CA VAL A 231 9.37 5.35 7.94
C VAL A 231 8.80 3.93 8.00
N VAL A 232 9.69 2.95 7.89
CA VAL A 232 9.36 1.53 7.98
C VAL A 232 10.04 0.96 9.22
N ARG A 233 9.24 0.37 10.11
CA ARG A 233 9.69 -0.34 11.31
C ARG A 233 9.33 -1.80 11.22
N GLY A 234 10.17 -2.67 11.76
CA GLY A 234 9.81 -4.07 11.89
C GLY A 234 10.97 -4.95 12.35
N PRO A 235 10.65 -6.14 12.88
CA PRO A 235 11.66 -7.08 13.34
C PRO A 235 12.50 -7.56 12.15
N GLY A 236 13.82 -7.54 12.34
CA GLY A 236 14.76 -8.04 11.34
C GLY A 236 14.68 -7.31 10.01
N LEU A 237 14.32 -6.02 10.00
CA LEU A 237 14.37 -5.17 8.81
C LEU A 237 15.82 -5.00 8.33
N LEU A 238 16.05 -5.22 7.04
CA LEU A 238 17.41 -5.32 6.48
C LEU A 238 17.75 -4.21 5.50
N SER A 239 16.78 -3.82 4.67
CA SER A 239 16.95 -2.79 3.65
C SER A 239 15.60 -2.36 3.07
N LEU A 240 15.59 -1.19 2.43
CA LEU A 240 14.52 -0.73 1.57
C LEU A 240 14.99 -0.67 0.10
N ALA A 241 14.05 -0.86 -0.81
CA ALA A 241 14.25 -0.65 -2.23
C ALA A 241 13.07 0.10 -2.85
N CYS A 242 13.37 1.03 -3.75
CA CYS A 242 12.40 1.93 -4.35
C CYS A 242 12.34 1.74 -5.86
N GLY A 243 11.20 2.05 -6.47
CA GLY A 243 11.08 2.15 -7.92
C GLY A 243 9.67 2.49 -8.37
N LYS A 244 9.55 3.00 -9.59
CA LYS A 244 8.24 3.37 -10.16
C LYS A 244 7.37 2.13 -10.39
N PRO A 245 6.07 2.12 -10.10
CA PRO A 245 5.19 1.06 -10.57
C PRO A 245 5.03 1.12 -12.09
N PRO A 246 4.91 -0.03 -12.80
CA PRO A 246 5.03 -1.41 -12.33
C PRO A 246 6.46 -1.97 -12.43
N ALA A 247 7.51 -1.13 -12.36
CA ALA A 247 8.87 -1.47 -12.74
C ALA A 247 9.35 -2.78 -12.13
N GLU A 248 10.01 -3.61 -12.92
CA GLU A 248 10.59 -4.86 -12.43
C GLU A 248 11.87 -4.61 -11.61
N GLN A 249 12.53 -3.48 -11.83
CA GLN A 249 13.78 -3.15 -11.18
C GLN A 249 13.56 -2.19 -10.01
N LEU A 250 13.86 -2.70 -8.81
CA LEU A 250 13.97 -1.91 -7.60
C LEU A 250 15.44 -1.58 -7.34
N VAL A 251 15.71 -0.35 -6.87
CA VAL A 251 17.05 0.08 -6.47
C VAL A 251 17.10 0.29 -4.96
N PRO A 252 18.21 -0.03 -4.27
CA PRO A 252 18.35 0.28 -2.85
C PRO A 252 18.07 1.75 -2.57
N CYS A 253 17.28 2.03 -1.53
CA CYS A 253 16.91 3.38 -1.13
C CYS A 253 16.79 3.51 0.38
N GLY A 254 16.61 4.74 0.85
CA GLY A 254 16.47 5.06 2.27
C GLY A 254 17.76 4.91 3.06
N GLN A 255 17.64 5.13 4.37
CA GLN A 255 18.71 5.06 5.35
C GLN A 255 18.20 4.36 6.60
N GLU A 256 19.04 3.53 7.19
CA GLU A 256 18.81 2.95 8.52
C GLU A 256 18.92 4.07 9.57
N THR A 257 17.83 4.34 10.28
CA THR A 257 17.80 5.30 11.39
C THR A 257 18.00 4.61 12.73
N SER A 258 17.62 3.33 12.82
CA SER A 258 17.91 2.42 13.93
C SER A 258 17.93 0.96 13.45
N PRO A 259 18.38 -0.01 14.26
CA PRO A 259 18.47 -1.42 13.84
C PRO A 259 17.18 -2.06 13.31
N GLU A 260 16.02 -1.49 13.65
CA GLU A 260 14.70 -1.98 13.22
C GLU A 260 13.89 -0.91 12.48
N GLU A 261 14.53 0.20 12.07
CA GLU A 261 13.88 1.34 11.44
C GLU A 261 14.68 1.87 10.25
N TRP A 262 13.99 2.03 9.14
CA TRP A 262 14.50 2.69 7.95
C TRP A 262 13.61 3.86 7.58
N SER A 263 14.22 4.96 7.11
CA SER A 263 13.53 6.13 6.60
C SER A 263 13.92 6.37 5.15
N VAL A 264 12.96 6.75 4.32
CA VAL A 264 13.19 7.20 2.95
C VAL A 264 12.45 8.51 2.69
N ASP A 265 13.17 9.46 2.10
CA ASP A 265 12.62 10.73 1.64
C ASP A 265 12.46 10.66 0.12
N LEU A 266 11.24 10.80 -0.36
CA LEU A 266 10.84 10.78 -1.76
C LEU A 266 10.50 12.20 -2.19
N THR A 267 11.02 12.67 -3.32
CA THR A 267 10.79 14.05 -3.78
C THR A 267 10.46 14.13 -5.26
N GLY A 268 9.68 15.15 -5.63
CA GLY A 268 9.31 15.38 -7.03
C GLY A 268 8.58 14.17 -7.62
N THR A 269 9.12 13.58 -8.69
CA THR A 269 8.49 12.41 -9.33
C THR A 269 8.67 11.12 -8.54
N GLU A 270 9.56 11.07 -7.56
CA GLU A 270 9.83 9.88 -6.75
C GLU A 270 8.77 9.67 -5.66
N VAL A 271 7.90 10.66 -5.40
CA VAL A 271 6.76 10.52 -4.46
C VAL A 271 5.81 9.38 -4.89
N GLU A 272 5.82 9.03 -6.18
CA GLU A 272 5.06 7.91 -6.75
C GLU A 272 5.84 6.59 -6.78
N ASP A 273 7.10 6.58 -6.31
CA ASP A 273 7.88 5.35 -6.25
C ASP A 273 7.31 4.45 -5.15
N ARG A 274 7.13 3.17 -5.50
CA ARG A 274 6.78 2.15 -4.52
C ARG A 274 8.02 1.84 -3.68
N VAL A 275 7.80 1.63 -2.39
CA VAL A 275 8.83 1.19 -1.44
C VAL A 275 8.59 -0.27 -1.10
N VAL A 276 9.62 -1.10 -1.16
CA VAL A 276 9.60 -2.50 -0.74
C VAL A 276 10.62 -2.71 0.36
N ALA A 277 10.22 -3.37 1.43
CA ALA A 277 11.11 -3.69 2.55
C ALA A 277 11.58 -5.14 2.46
N GLN A 278 12.87 -5.36 2.69
CA GLN A 278 13.41 -6.70 2.90
C GLN A 278 13.61 -6.94 4.39
N LEU A 279 13.13 -8.07 4.89
CA LEU A 279 13.18 -8.39 6.32
C LEU A 279 13.40 -9.88 6.59
N THR A 280 13.60 -10.23 7.87
CA THR A 280 13.66 -11.61 8.37
C THR A 280 12.65 -11.79 9.51
N LEU A 281 11.67 -12.67 9.29
CA LEU A 281 10.64 -13.07 10.25
C LEU A 281 10.85 -14.53 10.66
N GLY A 282 10.78 -14.87 11.94
CA GLY A 282 10.99 -16.23 12.43
C GLY A 282 10.83 -16.38 13.93
#